data_AF-A0A7K1DRG3-F1
#
_entry.id   AF-A0A7K1DRG3-F1
#
_cell.length_a   1.000
_cell.length_b   1.000
_cell.length_c   1.000
_cell.angle_alpha   90.00
_cell.angle_beta   90.00
_cell.angle_gamma   90.00
#
_symmetry.space_group_name_H-M   'P 1'
#
loop_
_entity.id
_entity.type
_entity.pdbx_description
1 polymer ?
#
loop_
_entity_poly.entity_id
_entity_poly.type
_entity_poly.pdbx_seq_one_letter_code
_entity_poly.pdbx_strand_id
1 'polypeptide(L)'
;MLAAATEMTETVLSSGWFLENAWIIPIIPAISFALIIFFGKRMPKKGSEFGVASMLGALVFSAGAAYQWIQRVNGAEEGAYIAPIVKTWTWWQNDGVSLGIGQHVDGLTVTILLVVAFISSLVQIYSLEYLRGDQRYTHFFASLTLFSAGMLNMVVAENMIQLILGWE
;
A
#
# COMPACT_ATOMS: atom_id res chain seq x y z
N MET A 1 -17.12 -42.54 -16.25
CA MET A 1 -16.55 -41.48 -17.11
C MET A 1 -17.12 -40.13 -16.63
N LEU A 2 -16.53 -39.55 -15.59
CA LEU A 2 -16.63 -38.14 -15.11
C LEU A 2 -16.20 -38.09 -13.63
N ALA A 3 -14.90 -38.19 -13.39
CA ALA A 3 -14.26 -37.86 -12.12
C ALA A 3 -12.80 -37.49 -12.41
N ALA A 4 -12.61 -36.44 -13.21
CA ALA A 4 -11.36 -35.70 -13.23
C ALA A 4 -11.72 -34.33 -12.67
N ALA A 5 -11.91 -34.27 -11.35
CA ALA A 5 -11.72 -33.02 -10.64
C ALA A 5 -10.26 -32.67 -10.91
N THR A 6 -10.05 -31.68 -11.77
CA THR A 6 -8.74 -31.06 -11.96
C THR A 6 -8.32 -30.59 -10.58
N GLU A 7 -7.47 -31.36 -9.92
CA GLU A 7 -6.66 -30.86 -8.82
C GLU A 7 -5.84 -29.75 -9.47
N MET A 8 -6.34 -28.51 -9.38
CA MET A 8 -5.52 -27.33 -9.58
C MET A 8 -4.47 -27.43 -8.49
N THR A 9 -3.33 -28.02 -8.82
CA THR A 9 -2.14 -27.98 -8.00
C THR A 9 -1.85 -26.50 -7.80
N GLU A 10 -2.34 -25.92 -6.70
CA GLU A 10 -1.91 -24.61 -6.24
C GLU A 10 -0.40 -24.77 -6.07
N THR A 11 0.35 -24.32 -7.07
CA THR A 11 1.77 -24.11 -6.91
C THR A 11 1.86 -23.04 -5.84
N VAL A 12 2.07 -23.48 -4.60
CA VAL A 12 2.40 -22.62 -3.46
C VAL A 12 3.80 -22.09 -3.75
N LEU A 13 3.89 -21.20 -4.73
CA LEU A 13 5.08 -20.43 -5.04
C LEU A 13 5.39 -19.66 -3.76
N SER A 14 6.63 -19.73 -3.30
CA SER A 14 7.07 -19.00 -2.12
C SER A 14 6.66 -17.54 -2.27
N SER A 15 5.79 -17.06 -1.37
CA SER A 15 5.47 -15.65 -1.27
C SER A 15 6.72 -14.92 -0.81
N GLY A 16 7.14 -13.91 -1.56
CA GLY A 16 8.29 -13.10 -1.17
C GLY A 16 7.93 -12.19 0.01
N TRP A 17 8.94 -11.82 0.81
CA TRP A 17 8.75 -11.01 2.02
C TRP A 17 8.00 -9.69 1.79
N PHE A 18 8.16 -9.03 0.63
CA PHE A 18 7.45 -7.78 0.32
C PHE A 18 5.98 -8.02 0.02
N LEU A 19 5.64 -9.07 -0.73
CA LEU A 19 4.25 -9.42 -1.04
C LEU A 19 3.47 -9.82 0.22
N GLU A 20 4.14 -10.53 1.13
CA GLU A 20 3.56 -10.90 2.41
C GLU A 20 3.32 -9.73 3.37
N ASN A 21 4.04 -8.63 3.17
CA ASN A 21 4.03 -7.45 4.02
C ASN A 21 3.56 -6.19 3.28
N ALA A 22 2.75 -6.34 2.22
CA ALA A 22 2.27 -5.20 1.44
C ALA A 22 1.41 -4.23 2.26
N TRP A 23 0.76 -4.70 3.33
CA TRP A 23 0.07 -3.89 4.33
C TRP A 23 0.95 -2.81 4.99
N ILE A 24 2.28 -2.93 4.95
CA ILE A 24 3.22 -1.91 5.43
C ILE A 24 3.25 -0.68 4.52
N ILE A 25 3.01 -0.84 3.21
CA ILE A 25 3.07 0.24 2.21
C ILE A 25 2.16 1.43 2.58
N PRO A 26 0.86 1.24 2.89
CA PRO A 26 0.00 2.35 3.33
C PRO A 26 0.30 2.84 4.75
N ILE A 27 0.87 1.99 5.62
CA ILE A 27 1.20 2.35 7.00
C ILE A 27 2.39 3.32 7.07
N ILE A 28 3.37 3.17 6.18
CA ILE A 28 4.55 4.06 6.12
C ILE A 28 4.14 5.56 6.05
N PRO A 29 3.32 6.01 5.07
CA PRO A 29 2.86 7.38 5.03
C PRO A 29 1.86 7.71 6.16
N ALA A 30 1.04 6.75 6.63
CA ALA A 30 0.14 7.01 7.77
C ALA A 30 0.91 7.36 9.06
N ILE A 31 2.01 6.66 9.36
CA ILE A 31 2.90 6.98 10.48
C ILE A 31 3.58 8.33 10.25
N SER A 32 4.03 8.59 9.03
CA SER A 32 4.64 9.87 8.66
C SER A 32 3.71 11.05 8.89
N PHE A 33 2.44 10.91 8.51
CA PHE A 33 1.40 11.90 8.80
C PHE A 33 1.30 12.21 10.31
N ALA A 34 1.23 11.18 11.16
CA ALA A 34 1.20 11.37 12.61
C ALA A 34 2.47 12.10 13.09
N LEU A 35 3.65 11.72 12.60
CA LEU A 35 4.92 12.40 12.92
C LEU A 35 4.91 13.87 12.48
N ILE A 36 4.35 14.20 11.32
CA ILE A 36 4.24 15.59 10.83
C ILE A 36 3.31 16.41 11.74
N ILE A 37 2.20 15.84 12.22
CA ILE A 37 1.29 16.55 13.14
C ILE A 37 1.96 16.80 14.50
N PHE A 38 2.55 15.76 15.11
CA PHE A 38 3.11 15.86 16.47
C PHE A 38 4.45 16.61 16.51
N PHE A 39 5.32 16.38 15.52
CA PHE A 39 6.71 16.89 15.52
C PHE A 39 7.00 17.90 14.40
N GLY A 40 6.14 18.02 13.38
CA GLY A 40 6.41 18.88 12.22
C GLY A 40 6.61 20.36 12.55
N LYS A 41 5.91 20.89 13.57
CA LYS A 41 6.10 22.29 14.02
C LYS A 41 7.40 22.53 14.80
N ARG A 42 8.07 21.48 15.29
CA ARG A 42 9.28 21.58 16.13
C ARG A 42 10.59 21.41 15.34
N MET A 43 10.52 21.14 14.03
CA MET A 43 11.70 20.82 13.21
C MET A 43 12.09 21.92 12.21
N PRO A 44 13.40 22.02 11.87
CA PRO A 44 13.94 23.09 11.02
C PRO A 44 13.36 23.14 9.59
N LYS A 45 12.87 22.00 9.05
CA LYS A 45 12.18 21.93 7.75
C LYS A 45 10.67 21.77 7.83
N LYS A 46 10.06 22.10 8.98
CA LYS A 46 8.60 22.15 9.16
C LYS A 46 7.85 20.83 8.82
N GLY A 47 8.53 19.69 8.86
CA GLY A 47 7.93 18.34 8.67
C GLY A 47 7.95 17.76 7.24
N SER A 48 8.42 18.48 6.22
CA SER A 48 8.37 17.96 4.84
C SER A 48 9.30 16.78 4.57
N GLU A 49 10.39 16.65 5.34
CA GLU A 49 11.34 15.53 5.22
C GLU A 49 10.67 14.19 5.51
N PHE A 50 9.77 14.14 6.49
CA PHE A 50 9.05 12.91 6.81
C PHE A 50 8.12 12.50 5.68
N GLY A 51 7.33 13.44 5.14
CA GLY A 51 6.39 13.15 4.06
C GLY A 51 7.09 12.64 2.80
N VAL A 52 8.21 13.27 2.42
CA VAL A 52 9.00 12.84 1.24
C VAL A 52 9.69 11.51 1.51
N ALA A 53 10.35 11.36 2.67
CA ALA A 53 11.04 10.12 3.01
C ALA A 53 10.07 8.93 3.10
N SER A 54 8.88 9.12 3.67
CA SER A 54 7.86 8.07 3.74
C SER A 54 7.33 7.69 2.36
N MET A 55 7.08 8.67 1.48
CA MET A 55 6.61 8.36 0.13
C MET A 55 7.66 7.64 -0.71
N LEU A 56 8.93 8.05 -0.60
CA LEU A 56 10.03 7.31 -1.23
C LEU A 56 10.19 5.90 -0.64
N GLY A 57 10.01 5.75 0.68
CA GLY A 57 9.96 4.44 1.33
C GLY A 57 8.85 3.56 0.78
N ALA A 58 7.62 4.08 0.69
CA ALA A 58 6.49 3.37 0.11
C ALA A 58 6.74 3.00 -1.36
N LEU A 59 7.38 3.88 -2.14
CA LEU A 59 7.76 3.60 -3.53
C LEU A 59 8.77 2.45 -3.63
N VAL A 60 9.80 2.45 -2.79
CA VAL A 60 10.79 1.36 -2.75
C VAL A 60 10.13 0.03 -2.37
N PHE A 61 9.24 0.03 -1.37
CA PHE A 61 8.49 -1.16 -0.99
C PHE A 61 7.56 -1.65 -2.11
N SER A 62 6.81 -0.75 -2.77
CA SER A 62 5.99 -1.09 -3.94
C SER A 62 6.84 -1.64 -5.09
N ALA A 63 8.02 -1.08 -5.36
CA ALA A 63 8.93 -1.60 -6.38
C ALA A 63 9.46 -2.99 -6.02
N GLY A 64 9.76 -3.24 -4.73
CA GLY A 64 10.12 -4.56 -4.22
C GLY A 64 8.99 -5.58 -4.39
N ALA A 65 7.75 -5.19 -4.09
CA ALA A 65 6.57 -6.02 -4.32
C ALA A 65 6.36 -6.31 -5.82
N ALA A 66 6.52 -5.31 -6.70
CA ALA A 66 6.47 -5.48 -8.15
C ALA A 66 7.53 -6.45 -8.68
N TYR A 67 8.77 -6.30 -8.21
CA TYR A 67 9.85 -7.19 -8.59
C TYR A 67 9.58 -8.64 -8.15
N GLN A 68 9.11 -8.85 -6.92
CA GLN A 68 8.73 -10.18 -6.43
C GLN A 68 7.53 -10.78 -7.18
N TRP A 69 6.56 -9.96 -7.57
CA TRP A 69 5.44 -10.41 -8.38
C TRP A 69 5.92 -10.87 -9.77
N ILE A 70 6.79 -10.11 -10.43
CA ILE A 70 7.39 -10.49 -11.72
C ILE A 70 8.16 -11.81 -11.61
N GLN A 71 8.93 -12.00 -10.54
CA GLN A 71 9.61 -13.29 -10.29
C GLN A 71 8.62 -14.45 -10.14
N ARG A 72 7.50 -14.23 -9.44
CA ARG A 72 6.43 -15.23 -9.29
C ARG A 72 5.81 -15.60 -10.63
N VAL A 73 5.58 -14.62 -11.50
CA VAL A 73 5.04 -14.83 -12.86
C VAL A 73 6.03 -15.59 -13.74
N ASN A 74 7.30 -15.17 -13.75
CA ASN A 74 8.32 -15.80 -14.60
C ASN A 74 8.72 -17.21 -14.14
N GLY A 75 8.50 -17.55 -12.86
CA GLY A 75 8.75 -18.87 -12.30
C GLY A 75 7.55 -19.83 -12.42
N ALA A 76 6.39 -19.35 -12.87
CA ALA A 76 5.21 -20.18 -13.10
C ALA A 76 5.28 -20.85 -14.48
N GLU A 77 4.69 -22.04 -14.63
CA GLU A 77 4.54 -22.69 -15.93
C GLU A 77 3.67 -21.82 -16.87
N GLU A 78 3.96 -21.84 -18.17
CA GLU A 78 3.22 -21.07 -19.17
C GLU A 78 1.71 -21.41 -19.11
N GLY A 79 0.89 -20.41 -18.80
CA GLY A 79 -0.57 -20.56 -18.68
C GLY A 79 -1.09 -20.93 -17.28
N ALA A 80 -0.20 -21.06 -16.28
CA ALA A 80 -0.62 -21.29 -14.90
C ALA A 80 -1.29 -20.06 -14.30
N TYR A 81 -2.42 -20.27 -13.59
CA TYR A 81 -3.09 -19.24 -12.81
C TYR A 81 -2.28 -18.93 -11.55
N ILE A 82 -1.92 -17.66 -11.36
CA ILE A 82 -1.16 -17.21 -10.20
C ILE A 82 -2.16 -16.74 -9.15
N ALA A 83 -2.32 -17.54 -8.10
CA ALA A 83 -3.21 -17.19 -6.99
C ALA A 83 -2.76 -15.88 -6.29
N PRO A 84 -3.71 -15.01 -5.93
CA PRO A 84 -3.43 -13.79 -5.19
C PRO A 84 -3.00 -14.12 -3.75
N ILE A 85 -2.18 -13.25 -3.17
CA ILE A 85 -1.76 -13.38 -1.76
C ILE A 85 -2.75 -12.62 -0.91
N VAL A 86 -3.56 -13.36 -0.17
CA VAL A 86 -4.58 -12.81 0.73
C VAL A 86 -4.17 -13.07 2.17
N LYS A 87 -4.11 -12.01 2.99
CA LYS A 87 -4.01 -12.14 4.45
C LYS A 87 -5.15 -11.35 5.07
N THR A 88 -5.89 -11.99 5.95
CA THR A 88 -7.07 -11.42 6.60
C THR A 88 -6.92 -11.54 8.11
N TRP A 89 -7.13 -10.44 8.83
CA TRP A 89 -7.21 -10.41 10.28
C TRP A 89 -8.60 -9.96 10.70
N THR A 90 -9.27 -10.75 11.54
CA THR A 90 -10.58 -10.36 12.08
C THR A 90 -10.41 -9.21 13.07
N TRP A 91 -10.87 -8.03 12.70
CA TRP A 91 -10.80 -6.83 13.53
C TRP A 91 -12.00 -6.73 14.48
N TRP A 92 -13.20 -7.05 13.99
CA TRP A 92 -14.42 -7.04 14.79
C TRP A 92 -15.36 -8.15 14.34
N GLN A 93 -16.06 -8.80 15.29
CA GLN A 93 -17.01 -9.86 14.98
C GLN A 93 -18.23 -9.73 15.88
N ASN A 94 -19.42 -9.74 15.29
CA ASN A 94 -20.68 -9.78 16.03
C ASN A 94 -21.74 -10.57 15.25
N ASP A 95 -22.35 -11.57 15.90
CA ASP A 95 -23.50 -12.38 15.48
C ASP A 95 -23.70 -12.53 13.95
N GLY A 96 -22.71 -13.11 13.28
CA GLY A 96 -22.73 -13.44 11.85
C GLY A 96 -22.03 -12.43 10.92
N VAL A 97 -21.64 -11.25 11.40
CA VAL A 97 -20.85 -10.27 10.65
C VAL A 97 -19.43 -10.23 11.20
N SER A 98 -18.46 -10.68 10.40
CA SER A 98 -17.03 -10.54 10.68
C SER A 98 -16.43 -9.44 9.81
N LEU A 99 -15.93 -8.39 10.45
CA LEU A 99 -15.15 -7.34 9.83
C LEU A 99 -13.67 -7.72 9.88
N GLY A 100 -13.12 -8.02 8.72
CA GLY A 100 -11.69 -8.22 8.52
C GLY A 100 -10.99 -6.91 8.21
N ILE A 101 -9.72 -6.80 8.58
CA ILE A 101 -8.76 -5.93 7.92
C ILE A 101 -7.73 -6.86 7.30
N GLY A 102 -7.43 -6.65 6.02
CA GLY A 102 -6.56 -7.56 5.29
C GLY A 102 -5.79 -6.87 4.19
N GLN A 103 -5.12 -7.71 3.41
CA GLN A 103 -4.49 -7.32 2.16
C GLN A 103 -4.90 -8.32 1.09
N HIS A 104 -5.27 -7.79 -0.08
CA HIS A 104 -5.48 -8.57 -1.28
C HIS A 104 -4.45 -8.16 -2.34
N VAL A 105 -3.40 -8.97 -2.50
CA VAL A 105 -2.27 -8.65 -3.36
C VAL A 105 -2.26 -9.56 -4.58
N ASP A 106 -2.63 -9.01 -5.73
CA ASP A 106 -2.55 -9.63 -7.04
C ASP A 106 -1.69 -8.77 -8.00
N GLY A 107 -1.60 -9.17 -9.27
CA GLY A 107 -0.81 -8.43 -10.26
C GLY A 107 -1.34 -7.03 -10.54
N LEU A 108 -2.66 -6.83 -10.43
CA LEU A 108 -3.30 -5.54 -10.63
C LEU A 108 -2.98 -4.61 -9.46
N THR A 109 -3.19 -5.07 -8.23
CA THR A 109 -2.87 -4.38 -6.98
C THR A 109 -1.43 -3.91 -6.99
N VAL A 110 -0.48 -4.79 -7.31
CA VAL A 110 0.95 -4.45 -7.32
C VAL A 110 1.29 -3.38 -8.36
N THR A 111 0.65 -3.43 -9.53
CA THR A 111 0.83 -2.42 -10.58
C THR A 111 0.28 -1.06 -10.13
N ILE A 112 -0.92 -1.03 -9.58
CA ILE A 112 -1.57 0.21 -9.10
C ILE A 112 -0.79 0.78 -7.90
N LEU A 113 -0.32 -0.06 -6.98
CA LEU A 113 0.51 0.36 -5.85
C LEU A 113 1.79 1.08 -6.30
N LEU A 114 2.45 0.57 -7.33
CA LEU A 114 3.64 1.20 -7.90
C LEU A 114 3.31 2.55 -8.51
N VAL A 115 2.24 2.64 -9.30
CA VAL A 115 1.79 3.89 -9.94
C VAL A 115 1.41 4.95 -8.91
N VAL A 116 0.60 4.58 -7.91
CA VAL A 116 0.15 5.49 -6.86
C VAL A 116 1.32 5.98 -6.02
N ALA A 117 2.23 5.09 -5.60
CA ALA A 117 3.41 5.48 -4.83
C ALA A 117 4.35 6.37 -5.64
N PHE A 118 4.50 6.11 -6.95
CA PHE A 118 5.36 6.89 -7.84
C PHE A 118 4.81 8.31 -8.05
N ILE A 119 3.54 8.43 -8.44
CA ILE A 119 2.89 9.73 -8.65
C ILE A 119 2.87 10.53 -7.33
N SER A 120 2.49 9.89 -6.23
CA SER A 120 2.47 10.54 -4.91
C SER A 120 3.86 11.03 -4.49
N SER A 121 4.93 10.27 -4.77
CA SER A 121 6.31 10.71 -4.52
C SER A 121 6.67 11.96 -5.32
N LEU A 122 6.32 12.01 -6.61
CA LEU A 122 6.55 13.18 -7.46
C LEU A 122 5.78 14.41 -6.96
N VAL A 123 4.51 14.22 -6.58
CA VAL A 123 3.68 15.30 -6.03
C VAL A 123 4.29 15.82 -4.72
N GLN A 124 4.81 14.94 -3.87
CA GLN A 124 5.46 15.34 -2.62
C GLN A 124 6.74 16.17 -2.87
N ILE A 125 7.57 15.74 -3.83
CA ILE A 125 8.80 16.46 -4.21
C ILE A 125 8.46 17.82 -4.84
N TYR A 126 7.48 17.86 -5.74
CA TYR A 126 7.01 19.12 -6.35
C TYR A 126 6.49 20.10 -5.29
N SER A 127 5.75 19.59 -4.30
CA SER A 127 5.18 20.39 -3.22
C SER A 127 6.24 21.08 -2.34
N LEU A 128 7.49 20.59 -2.34
CA LEU A 128 8.58 21.21 -1.57
C LEU A 128 8.86 22.63 -2.05
N GLU A 129 8.99 22.82 -3.36
CA GLU A 129 9.30 24.12 -3.95
C GLU A 129 8.03 24.95 -4.12
N TYR A 130 6.90 24.31 -4.48
CA TYR A 130 5.63 25.02 -4.70
C TYR A 130 5.14 25.79 -3.46
N LEU A 131 5.33 25.23 -2.26
CA LEU A 131 4.86 25.84 -1.00
C LEU A 131 5.95 26.63 -0.26
N ARG A 132 7.05 26.94 -0.94
CA ARG A 132 8.17 27.65 -0.33
C ARG A 132 7.71 29.03 0.16
N GLY A 133 7.81 29.24 1.48
CA GLY A 133 7.41 30.50 2.12
C GLY A 133 5.96 30.56 2.62
N ASP A 134 5.18 29.50 2.45
CA ASP A 134 3.80 29.46 2.97
C ASP A 134 3.78 29.32 4.51
N GLN A 135 2.82 30.00 5.15
CA GLN A 135 2.56 29.93 6.58
C GLN A 135 2.02 28.57 7.02
N ARG A 136 1.25 27.87 6.18
CA ARG A 136 0.56 26.60 6.48
C ARG A 136 1.27 25.36 5.91
N TYR A 137 2.55 25.48 5.58
CA TYR A 137 3.39 24.43 5.00
C TYR A 137 3.23 23.04 5.67
N THR A 138 3.32 22.96 7.00
CA THR A 138 3.22 21.69 7.74
C THR A 138 1.85 21.03 7.61
N HIS A 139 0.76 21.81 7.59
CA HIS A 139 -0.60 21.25 7.51
C HIS A 139 -0.89 20.71 6.12
N PHE A 140 -0.44 21.41 5.08
CA PHE A 140 -0.55 20.90 3.71
C PHE A 140 0.20 19.58 3.54
N PHE A 141 1.45 19.51 4.00
CA PHE A 141 2.25 18.29 3.90
C PHE A 141 1.62 17.13 4.67
N ALA A 142 1.05 17.39 5.85
CA ALA A 142 0.31 16.38 6.62
C ALA A 142 -0.90 15.86 5.82
N SER A 143 -1.76 16.76 5.33
CA SER A 143 -2.94 16.38 4.54
C SER A 143 -2.56 15.61 3.27
N LEU A 144 -1.50 16.03 2.56
CA LEU A 144 -1.02 15.35 1.36
C LEU A 144 -0.53 13.93 1.67
N THR A 145 0.25 13.77 2.74
CA THR A 145 0.75 12.45 3.15
C THR A 145 -0.37 11.53 3.65
N LEU A 146 -1.38 12.07 4.34
CA LEU A 146 -2.57 11.30 4.74
C LEU A 146 -3.38 10.84 3.53
N PHE A 147 -3.58 11.73 2.55
CA PHE A 147 -4.26 11.40 1.31
C PHE A 147 -3.55 10.25 0.57
N SER A 148 -2.23 10.33 0.43
CA SER A 148 -1.45 9.23 -0.16
C SER A 148 -1.56 7.92 0.64
N ALA A 149 -1.65 8.00 1.97
CA ALA A 149 -1.85 6.82 2.82
C ALA A 149 -3.23 6.18 2.59
N GLY A 150 -4.30 6.97 2.50
CA GLY A 150 -5.66 6.52 2.18
C GLY A 150 -5.72 5.85 0.80
N MET A 151 -5.14 6.50 -0.21
CA MET A 151 -5.05 5.96 -1.57
C MET A 151 -4.31 4.61 -1.61
N LEU A 152 -3.18 4.48 -0.91
CA LEU A 152 -2.47 3.20 -0.84
C LEU A 152 -3.26 2.13 -0.05
N ASN A 153 -3.99 2.52 1.00
CA ASN A 153 -4.82 1.60 1.76
C ASN A 153 -6.00 1.08 0.92
N MET A 154 -6.62 1.95 0.13
CA MET A 154 -7.71 1.59 -0.79
C MET A 154 -7.26 0.51 -1.78
N VAL A 155 -6.03 0.61 -2.31
CA VAL A 155 -5.51 -0.35 -3.29
C VAL A 155 -5.22 -1.72 -2.67
N VAL A 156 -4.81 -1.78 -1.40
CA VAL A 156 -4.53 -3.03 -0.69
C VAL A 156 -5.80 -3.68 -0.13
N ALA A 157 -6.91 -2.94 -0.05
CA ALA A 157 -8.12 -3.34 0.63
C ALA A 157 -8.65 -4.70 0.16
N GLU A 158 -8.86 -5.60 1.11
CA GLU A 158 -9.44 -6.93 0.85
C GLU A 158 -10.98 -6.88 0.80
N ASN A 159 -11.58 -5.98 1.58
CA ASN A 159 -13.03 -5.91 1.74
C ASN A 159 -13.55 -4.49 1.50
N MET A 160 -14.85 -4.41 1.24
CA MET A 160 -15.54 -3.16 0.91
C MET A 160 -15.39 -2.10 2.00
N ILE A 161 -15.36 -2.51 3.27
CA ILE A 161 -15.27 -1.57 4.39
C ILE A 161 -13.88 -0.95 4.45
N GLN A 162 -12.82 -1.74 4.29
CA GLN A 162 -11.45 -1.24 4.20
C GLN A 162 -11.26 -0.34 2.96
N LEU A 163 -11.92 -0.66 1.84
CA LEU A 163 -11.90 0.16 0.63
C LEU A 163 -12.55 1.53 0.88
N ILE A 164 -13.74 1.55 1.50
CA ILE A 164 -14.44 2.79 1.87
C ILE A 164 -13.61 3.61 2.86
N LEU A 165 -12.96 2.95 3.83
CA LEU A 165 -12.07 3.64 4.78
C LEU A 165 -10.84 4.29 4.11
N GLY A 166 -10.37 3.75 2.99
CA GLY A 166 -9.30 4.39 2.20
C GLY A 166 -9.81 5.51 1.28
N TRP A 167 -11.10 5.51 0.98
CA TRP A 167 -11.75 6.48 0.09
C TRP A 167 -12.15 7.78 0.81
N GLU A 168 -12.61 7.67 2.06
CA GLU A 168 -12.99 8.81 2.92
C GLU A 168 -11.77 9.58 3.48
#